data_AF-K0VP73-F1
#
_entry.id   AF-K0VP73-F1
#
_cell.length_a   1.000
_cell.length_b   1.000
_cell.length_c   1.000
_cell.angle_alpha   90.00
_cell.angle_beta   90.00
_cell.angle_gamma   90.00
#
_symmetry.space_group_name_H-M   'P 1'
#
loop_
_entity.id
_entity.type
_entity.pdbx_description
1 polymer ?
#
loop_
_entity_poly.entity_id
_entity_poly.type
_entity_poly.pdbx_seq_one_letter_code
_entity_poly.pdbx_strand_id
1 'polypeptide(L)'
;MVIEAVRTNGPLSRAAIARMTALTAQTVSNIVEELERSHLLVAAKAQKLARGQPIIPYSINPSGAYSIGLELGRQRASGVLTDLSGVVCARIERHVEHADPLTAMPVLQSIVEDLQQAFAFDRNRLLGVGMALPGRYADGGTTSLSPQNLPGWQDFPVGHELEQRVKVPVLVENDATAAAIGERLHGVARGFASFVYLFLAGGGGIGAGMFLDGHLYKGSRN
;
A
#
# COMPACT_ATOMS: atom_id res chain seq x y z
N MET A 1 -13.95 -4.35 0.81
CA MET A 1 -15.14 -4.57 -0.05
C MET A 1 -15.72 -3.28 -0.64
N VAL A 2 -16.32 -2.35 0.11
CA VAL A 2 -16.92 -1.12 -0.49
C VAL A 2 -15.86 -0.19 -1.10
N ILE A 3 -14.81 0.18 -0.37
CA ILE A 3 -13.69 0.99 -0.88
C ILE A 3 -13.10 0.35 -2.14
N GLU A 4 -12.88 -0.96 -2.11
CA GLU A 4 -12.30 -1.69 -3.23
C GLU A 4 -13.22 -1.72 -4.46
N ALA A 5 -14.53 -1.88 -4.28
CA ALA A 5 -15.51 -1.82 -5.37
C ALA A 5 -15.48 -0.46 -6.06
N VAL A 6 -15.47 0.64 -5.30
CA VAL A 6 -15.38 2.01 -5.83
C VAL A 6 -14.02 2.25 -6.48
N ARG A 7 -12.92 1.80 -5.87
CA ARG A 7 -11.56 1.97 -6.41
C ARG A 7 -11.37 1.25 -7.76
N THR A 8 -11.91 0.05 -7.91
CA THR A 8 -11.72 -0.79 -9.10
C THR A 8 -12.64 -0.42 -10.26
N ASN A 9 -13.83 0.12 -9.98
CA ASN A 9 -14.85 0.43 -10.99
C ASN A 9 -15.08 1.93 -11.22
N GLY A 10 -14.42 2.79 -10.44
CA GLY A 10 -14.64 4.23 -10.48
C GLY A 10 -15.89 4.66 -9.72
N PRO A 11 -16.49 5.81 -10.08
CA PRO A 11 -17.62 6.37 -9.34
C PRO A 11 -18.85 5.44 -9.38
N LEU A 12 -19.37 5.04 -8.20
CA LEU A 12 -20.51 4.13 -8.07
C LEU A 12 -21.62 4.69 -7.20
N SER A 13 -22.88 4.41 -7.53
CA SER A 13 -24.00 4.69 -6.64
C SER A 13 -24.12 3.66 -5.52
N ARG A 14 -24.80 4.00 -4.41
CA ARG A 14 -25.08 3.03 -3.33
C ARG A 14 -25.75 1.75 -3.85
N ALA A 15 -26.68 1.90 -4.81
CA ALA A 15 -27.34 0.76 -5.43
C ALA A 15 -26.38 -0.10 -6.28
N ALA A 16 -25.43 0.52 -6.99
CA ALA A 16 -24.41 -0.21 -7.72
C ALA A 16 -23.44 -0.93 -6.77
N ILE A 17 -22.99 -0.26 -5.72
CA ILE A 17 -22.15 -0.85 -4.67
C ILE A 17 -22.83 -2.09 -4.08
N ALA A 18 -24.11 -1.99 -3.69
CA ALA A 18 -24.87 -3.12 -3.12
C ALA A 18 -24.91 -4.34 -4.05
N ARG A 19 -25.15 -4.13 -5.36
CA ARG A 19 -25.13 -5.22 -6.34
C ARG A 19 -23.75 -5.87 -6.47
N MET A 20 -22.68 -5.07 -6.44
CA MET A 20 -21.32 -5.56 -6.66
C MET A 20 -20.72 -6.25 -5.42
N THR A 21 -21.09 -5.80 -4.23
CA THR A 21 -20.55 -6.37 -2.98
C THR A 21 -21.47 -7.44 -2.37
N ALA A 22 -22.62 -7.74 -2.99
CA ALA A 22 -23.66 -8.61 -2.46
C ALA A 22 -24.13 -8.24 -1.03
N LEU A 23 -24.07 -6.95 -0.69
CA LEU A 23 -24.50 -6.41 0.61
C LEU A 23 -25.91 -5.85 0.51
N THR A 24 -26.63 -5.80 1.64
CA THR A 24 -27.95 -5.16 1.67
C THR A 24 -27.84 -3.64 1.44
N ALA A 25 -28.90 -3.03 0.91
CA ALA A 25 -28.94 -1.58 0.67
C ALA A 25 -28.76 -0.76 1.96
N GLN A 26 -29.25 -1.27 3.11
CA GLN A 26 -29.07 -0.64 4.41
C GLN A 26 -27.60 -0.71 4.85
N THR A 27 -26.97 -1.88 4.75
CA THR A 27 -25.54 -2.06 5.08
C THR A 27 -24.66 -1.14 4.24
N VAL A 28 -24.91 -1.06 2.93
CA VAL A 28 -24.16 -0.17 2.05
C VAL A 28 -24.37 1.30 2.41
N SER A 29 -25.61 1.71 2.74
CA SER A 29 -25.87 3.09 3.17
C SER A 29 -25.08 3.45 4.42
N ASN A 30 -25.09 2.59 5.43
CA ASN A 30 -24.34 2.81 6.67
C ASN A 30 -22.82 2.90 6.41
N ILE A 31 -22.27 1.97 5.61
CA ILE A 31 -20.83 1.97 5.29
C ILE A 31 -20.44 3.22 4.48
N VAL A 32 -21.24 3.59 3.47
CA VAL A 32 -20.94 4.76 2.64
C VAL A 32 -21.01 6.04 3.47
N GLU A 33 -21.97 6.18 4.37
CA GLU A 33 -22.08 7.31 5.29
C GLU A 33 -20.89 7.40 6.24
N GLU A 34 -20.44 6.28 6.78
CA GLU A 34 -19.25 6.23 7.62
C GLU A 34 -17.99 6.62 6.84
N LEU A 35 -17.81 6.09 5.63
CA LEU A 35 -16.67 6.40 4.78
C LEU A 35 -16.68 7.85 4.29
N GLU A 36 -17.84 8.42 4.01
CA GLU A 36 -18.02 9.83 3.66
C GLU A 36 -17.68 10.73 4.85
N ARG A 37 -18.17 10.40 6.05
CA ARG A 37 -17.86 11.12 7.29
C ARG A 37 -16.37 11.06 7.66
N SER A 38 -15.71 9.95 7.37
CA SER A 38 -14.26 9.78 7.52
C SER A 38 -13.46 10.34 6.33
N HIS A 39 -14.11 11.03 5.39
CA HIS A 39 -13.50 11.61 4.19
C HIS A 39 -12.80 10.62 3.25
N LEU A 40 -13.07 9.33 3.34
CA LEU A 40 -12.50 8.30 2.46
C LEU A 40 -13.26 8.18 1.14
N LEU A 41 -14.56 8.50 1.16
CA LEU A 41 -15.39 8.65 -0.04
C LEU A 41 -15.88 10.09 -0.18
N VAL A 42 -16.12 10.50 -1.42
CA VAL A 42 -16.72 11.79 -1.75
C VAL A 42 -17.88 11.58 -2.71
N ALA A 43 -19.02 12.22 -2.42
CA ALA A 43 -20.16 12.28 -3.32
C ALA A 43 -19.86 13.23 -4.48
N ALA A 44 -20.05 12.74 -5.71
CA ALA A 44 -20.02 13.57 -6.90
C ALA A 44 -21.36 14.31 -7.10
N LYS A 45 -21.40 15.24 -8.07
CA LYS A 45 -22.64 15.91 -8.43
C LYS A 45 -23.72 14.91 -8.85
N ALA A 46 -24.95 15.14 -8.40
CA ALA A 46 -26.10 14.32 -8.79
C ALA A 46 -26.24 14.31 -10.31
N GLN A 47 -26.29 13.11 -10.89
CA GLN A 47 -26.49 12.92 -12.32
C GLN A 47 -28.00 12.83 -12.59
N LYS A 48 -28.51 13.72 -13.44
CA LYS A 48 -29.89 13.64 -13.94
C LYS A 48 -29.99 12.45 -14.90
N LEU A 49 -30.91 11.55 -14.60
CA LEU A 49 -31.32 10.51 -15.53
C LEU A 49 -32.42 11.04 -16.47
N ALA A 50 -32.53 10.47 -17.67
CA ALA A 50 -33.62 10.75 -18.60
C ALA A 50 -35.00 10.34 -18.02
N ARG A 51 -35.03 9.35 -17.11
CA ARG A 51 -36.18 8.95 -16.29
C ARG A 51 -35.68 8.36 -14.97
N GLY A 52 -36.37 8.65 -13.86
CA GLY A 52 -36.06 8.13 -12.51
C GLY A 52 -35.44 9.16 -11.56
N GLN A 53 -35.21 8.75 -10.30
CA GLN A 53 -34.57 9.61 -9.30
C GLN A 53 -33.10 9.88 -9.67
N PRO A 54 -32.60 11.11 -9.45
CA PRO A 54 -31.19 11.44 -9.65
C PRO A 54 -30.28 10.49 -8.86
N ILE A 55 -29.19 10.05 -9.48
CA ILE A 55 -28.20 9.18 -8.84
C ILE A 55 -27.03 10.03 -8.35
N ILE A 56 -26.60 9.79 -7.11
CA ILE A 56 -25.38 10.39 -6.54
C ILE A 56 -24.29 9.30 -6.55
N PRO A 57 -23.29 9.40 -7.44
CA PRO A 57 -22.16 8.49 -7.43
C PRO A 57 -21.13 8.90 -6.37
N TYR A 58 -20.49 7.91 -5.78
CA TYR A 58 -19.42 8.05 -4.80
C TYR A 58 -18.09 7.62 -5.41
N SER A 59 -17.05 8.40 -5.16
CA SER A 59 -15.68 8.12 -5.59
C SER A 59 -14.75 8.05 -4.38
N ILE A 60 -13.59 7.43 -4.54
CA ILE A 60 -12.48 7.58 -3.60
C ILE A 60 -12.14 9.06 -3.49
N ASN A 61 -12.04 9.58 -2.28
CA ASN A 61 -11.49 10.91 -2.05
C ASN A 61 -9.96 10.80 -1.98
N PRO A 62 -9.19 11.31 -2.96
CA PRO A 62 -7.74 11.12 -2.98
C PRO A 62 -7.08 11.66 -1.70
N SER A 63 -7.50 12.83 -1.23
CA SER A 63 -6.97 13.47 -0.02
C SER A 63 -7.52 12.90 1.29
N GLY A 64 -8.36 11.86 1.22
CA GLY A 64 -8.98 11.21 2.39
C GLY A 64 -7.98 10.55 3.32
N ALA A 65 -6.90 10.01 2.75
CA ALA A 65 -5.84 9.34 3.47
C ALA A 65 -4.55 9.32 2.64
N TYR A 66 -3.42 9.09 3.30
CA TYR A 66 -2.11 8.98 2.68
C TYR A 66 -1.36 7.77 3.23
N SER A 67 -0.41 7.25 2.46
CA SER A 67 0.50 6.18 2.88
C SER A 67 1.89 6.44 2.34
N ILE A 68 2.91 5.99 3.06
CA ILE A 68 4.30 6.02 2.57
C ILE A 68 4.76 4.60 2.28
N GLY A 69 5.33 4.38 1.09
CA GLY A 69 6.03 3.16 0.75
C GLY A 69 7.53 3.41 0.78
N LEU A 70 8.30 2.53 1.42
CA LEU A 70 9.75 2.53 1.47
C LEU A 70 10.30 1.26 0.83
N GLU A 71 11.45 1.37 0.20
CA GLU A 71 12.22 0.25 -0.32
C GLU A 71 13.67 0.42 0.11
N LEU A 72 14.29 -0.66 0.59
CA LEU A 72 15.73 -0.73 0.84
C LEU A 72 16.37 -1.81 -0.05
N GLY A 73 17.22 -1.35 -0.95
CA GLY A 73 18.15 -2.18 -1.70
C GLY A 73 19.57 -2.13 -1.12
N ARG A 74 20.51 -2.77 -1.81
CA ARG A 74 21.91 -2.89 -1.36
C ARG A 74 22.63 -1.54 -1.21
N GLN A 75 22.38 -0.61 -2.13
CA GLN A 75 23.09 0.69 -2.20
C GLN A 75 22.15 1.89 -2.20
N ARG A 76 20.86 1.65 -1.97
CA ARG A 76 19.84 2.65 -2.19
C ARG A 76 18.64 2.43 -1.28
N ALA A 77 18.14 3.52 -0.71
CA ALA A 77 16.85 3.58 -0.08
C ALA A 77 15.96 4.57 -0.86
N SER A 78 14.71 4.19 -1.08
CA SER A 78 13.72 5.04 -1.74
C SER A 78 12.42 5.08 -0.98
N GLY A 79 11.71 6.19 -1.09
CA GLY A 79 10.39 6.34 -0.52
C GLY A 79 9.45 7.07 -1.46
N VAL A 80 8.17 6.73 -1.37
CA VAL A 80 7.07 7.40 -2.07
C VAL A 80 5.96 7.72 -1.09
N LEU A 81 5.41 8.92 -1.19
CA LEU A 81 4.14 9.29 -0.56
C LEU A 81 3.04 9.12 -1.60
N THR A 82 1.98 8.39 -1.25
CA THR A 82 0.81 8.22 -2.11
C THR A 82 -0.46 8.70 -1.42
N ASP A 83 -1.39 9.20 -2.20
CA ASP A 83 -2.76 9.49 -1.75
C ASP A 83 -3.61 8.20 -1.72
N LEU A 84 -4.87 8.30 -1.27
CA LEU A 84 -5.78 7.15 -1.14
C LEU A 84 -6.17 6.52 -2.49
N SER A 85 -6.00 7.25 -3.59
CA SER A 85 -6.18 6.74 -4.95
C SER A 85 -4.94 6.01 -5.49
N GLY A 86 -3.82 6.10 -4.75
CA GLY A 86 -2.53 5.52 -5.10
C GLY A 86 -1.70 6.38 -6.06
N VAL A 87 -2.06 7.67 -6.22
CA VAL A 87 -1.24 8.61 -6.98
C VAL A 87 -0.04 9.02 -6.12
N VAL A 88 1.15 9.04 -6.73
CA VAL A 88 2.39 9.47 -6.07
C VAL A 88 2.39 10.99 -5.92
N CYS A 89 2.37 11.46 -4.68
CA CYS A 89 2.42 12.88 -4.33
C CYS A 89 3.87 13.39 -4.25
N ALA A 90 4.78 12.56 -3.72
CA ALA A 90 6.20 12.87 -3.58
C ALA A 90 7.04 11.59 -3.65
N ARG A 91 8.30 11.73 -4.06
CA ARG A 91 9.29 10.65 -4.11
C ARG A 91 10.66 11.15 -3.68
N ILE A 92 11.37 10.35 -2.91
CA ILE A 92 12.72 10.63 -2.43
C ILE A 92 13.57 9.38 -2.62
N GLU A 93 14.83 9.59 -2.99
CA GLU A 93 15.82 8.55 -3.19
C GLU A 93 17.14 8.97 -2.54
N ARG A 94 17.80 8.04 -1.83
CA ARG A 94 19.07 8.27 -1.17
C ARG A 94 20.01 7.10 -1.41
N HIS A 95 21.28 7.41 -1.65
CA HIS A 95 22.35 6.42 -1.66
C HIS A 95 22.63 5.93 -0.23
N VAL A 96 22.91 4.64 -0.10
CA VAL A 96 23.28 4.00 1.18
C VAL A 96 24.55 3.21 0.93
N GLU A 97 25.68 3.63 1.52
CA GLU A 97 26.97 2.95 1.31
C GLU A 97 26.97 1.52 1.88
N HIS A 98 26.45 1.39 3.10
CA HIS A 98 26.31 0.12 3.82
C HIS A 98 24.87 0.01 4.30
N ALA A 99 24.09 -0.85 3.67
CA ALA A 99 22.70 -1.08 4.04
C ALA A 99 22.58 -2.06 5.22
N ASP A 100 23.33 -1.85 6.30
CA ASP A 100 23.13 -2.52 7.58
C ASP A 100 22.06 -1.79 8.42
N PRO A 101 21.45 -2.41 9.44
CA PRO A 101 20.38 -1.78 10.19
C PRO A 101 20.75 -0.46 10.88
N LEU A 102 21.97 -0.34 11.44
CA LEU A 102 22.37 0.88 12.16
C LEU A 102 22.48 2.08 11.22
N THR A 103 22.98 1.84 10.00
CA THR A 103 23.15 2.89 8.98
C THR A 103 21.85 3.18 8.23
N ALA A 104 21.06 2.14 7.89
CA ALA A 104 19.87 2.30 7.06
C ALA A 104 18.68 2.91 7.80
N MET A 105 18.48 2.59 9.09
CA MET A 105 17.30 3.05 9.83
C MET A 105 17.20 4.58 9.96
N PRO A 106 18.28 5.33 10.25
CA PRO A 106 18.26 6.79 10.19
C PRO A 106 17.96 7.33 8.79
N VAL A 107 18.46 6.68 7.73
CA VAL A 107 18.18 7.08 6.35
C VAL A 107 16.70 6.91 6.03
N LEU A 108 16.12 5.75 6.34
CA LEU A 108 14.68 5.47 6.14
C LEU A 108 13.80 6.47 6.91
N GLN A 109 14.15 6.77 8.15
CA GLN A 109 13.47 7.79 8.94
C GLN A 109 13.54 9.16 8.25
N SER A 110 14.72 9.60 7.79
CA SER A 110 14.87 10.90 7.11
C SER A 110 14.04 10.98 5.83
N ILE A 111 13.92 9.88 5.07
CA ILE A 111 13.07 9.81 3.87
C ILE A 111 11.60 10.05 4.24
N VAL A 112 11.11 9.41 5.32
CA VAL A 112 9.73 9.60 5.80
C VAL A 112 9.47 11.03 6.24
N GLU A 113 10.42 11.65 6.95
CA GLU A 113 10.32 13.03 7.40
C GLU A 113 10.31 14.00 6.21
N ASP A 114 11.20 13.82 5.24
CA ASP A 114 11.28 14.67 4.07
C ASP A 114 10.07 14.52 3.14
N LEU A 115 9.53 13.29 2.98
CA LEU A 115 8.29 13.09 2.22
C LEU A 115 7.12 13.83 2.84
N GLN A 116 7.02 13.85 4.17
CA GLN A 116 6.01 14.61 4.90
C GLN A 116 6.19 16.13 4.81
N GLN A 117 7.41 16.60 4.54
CA GLN A 117 7.70 18.02 4.33
C GLN A 117 7.49 18.43 2.86
N ALA A 118 7.78 17.54 1.92
CA ALA A 118 7.71 17.80 0.48
C ALA A 118 6.28 17.95 -0.04
N PHE A 119 5.28 17.42 0.68
CA PHE A 119 3.87 17.53 0.31
C PHE A 119 3.02 17.94 1.51
N ALA A 120 2.17 18.96 1.32
CA ALA A 120 1.31 19.47 2.38
C ALA A 120 0.05 18.60 2.52
N PHE A 121 -0.08 17.92 3.66
CA PHE A 121 -1.29 17.18 4.04
C PHE A 121 -1.46 17.12 5.56
N ASP A 122 -2.66 16.75 6.01
CA ASP A 122 -2.94 16.50 7.43
C ASP A 122 -2.26 15.19 7.87
N ARG A 123 -1.28 15.28 8.76
CA ARG A 123 -0.51 14.11 9.24
C ARG A 123 -1.38 13.06 9.94
N ASN A 124 -2.53 13.45 10.50
CA ASN A 124 -3.47 12.50 11.09
C ASN A 124 -4.14 11.59 10.04
N ARG A 125 -4.00 11.92 8.75
CA ARG A 125 -4.47 11.10 7.63
C ARG A 125 -3.42 10.15 7.10
N LEU A 126 -2.21 10.11 7.67
CA LEU A 126 -1.21 9.11 7.34
C LEU A 126 -1.62 7.76 7.96
N LEU A 127 -1.98 6.80 7.11
CA LEU A 127 -2.42 5.47 7.56
C LEU A 127 -1.26 4.63 8.11
N GLY A 128 -0.05 4.87 7.60
CA GLY A 128 1.14 4.12 7.99
C GLY A 128 2.20 4.10 6.90
N VAL A 129 3.23 3.29 7.16
CA VAL A 129 4.37 3.07 6.27
C VAL A 129 4.43 1.59 5.87
N GLY A 130 4.53 1.33 4.57
CA GLY A 130 4.91 0.01 4.04
C GLY A 130 6.39 -0.03 3.77
N MET A 131 7.09 -1.06 4.25
CA MET A 131 8.52 -1.26 4.06
C MET A 131 8.76 -2.52 3.23
N ALA A 132 9.33 -2.37 2.05
CA ALA A 132 9.77 -3.45 1.18
C ALA A 132 11.27 -3.67 1.35
N LEU A 133 11.67 -4.89 1.68
CA LEU A 133 13.07 -5.28 1.67
C LEU A 133 13.24 -6.78 1.29
N PRO A 134 14.37 -7.15 0.67
CA PRO A 134 14.69 -8.55 0.40
C PRO A 134 14.69 -9.35 1.69
N GLY A 135 14.08 -10.53 1.73
CA GLY A 135 14.08 -11.39 2.93
C GLY A 135 12.77 -12.09 3.21
N ARG A 136 12.72 -12.87 4.28
CA ARG A 136 11.53 -13.56 4.78
C ARG A 136 11.16 -13.01 6.15
N TYR A 137 9.99 -12.40 6.26
CA TYR A 137 9.55 -11.71 7.47
C TYR A 137 8.44 -12.51 8.13
N ALA A 138 8.62 -12.77 9.43
CA ALA A 138 7.54 -13.24 10.29
C ALA A 138 6.59 -12.09 10.65
N ASP A 139 5.46 -12.42 11.26
CA ASP A 139 4.55 -11.42 11.81
C ASP A 139 5.30 -10.48 12.77
N GLY A 140 5.11 -9.16 12.59
CA GLY A 140 5.86 -8.13 13.33
C GLY A 140 7.15 -7.63 12.64
N GLY A 141 7.50 -8.19 11.48
CA GLY A 141 8.59 -7.66 10.65
C GLY A 141 9.98 -8.13 11.05
N THR A 142 10.12 -9.12 11.93
CA THR A 142 11.42 -9.74 12.21
C THR A 142 11.79 -10.68 11.06
N THR A 143 12.98 -10.52 10.48
CA THR A 143 13.44 -11.45 9.43
C THR A 143 14.04 -12.71 10.03
N SER A 144 13.61 -13.87 9.52
CA SER A 144 14.14 -15.17 9.94
C SER A 144 15.48 -15.51 9.27
N LEU A 145 15.90 -14.76 8.24
CA LEU A 145 17.14 -15.02 7.48
C LEU A 145 17.77 -13.70 7.04
N SER A 146 19.09 -13.55 7.21
CA SER A 146 19.83 -12.47 6.55
C SER A 146 19.78 -12.68 5.03
N PRO A 147 19.21 -11.74 4.26
CA PRO A 147 19.32 -11.78 2.82
C PRO A 147 20.79 -11.65 2.44
N GLN A 148 21.27 -12.44 1.47
CA GLN A 148 22.66 -12.33 0.99
C GLN A 148 23.03 -10.90 0.54
N ASN A 149 22.02 -10.12 0.17
CA ASN A 149 22.16 -8.75 -0.33
C ASN A 149 22.08 -7.67 0.77
N LEU A 150 21.73 -8.03 2.01
CA LEU A 150 21.56 -7.14 3.15
C LEU A 150 22.09 -7.82 4.42
N PRO A 151 23.42 -7.79 4.66
CA PRO A 151 24.01 -8.41 5.84
C PRO A 151 23.59 -7.70 7.14
N GLY A 152 23.45 -8.45 8.23
CA GLY A 152 23.15 -7.90 9.56
C GLY A 152 21.67 -7.70 9.85
N TRP A 153 20.78 -8.00 8.90
CA TRP A 153 19.34 -7.87 9.11
C TRP A 153 18.71 -9.08 9.80
N GLN A 154 19.37 -10.23 9.81
CA GLN A 154 18.93 -11.42 10.57
C GLN A 154 18.43 -11.04 11.96
N ASP A 155 17.24 -11.52 12.32
CA ASP A 155 16.61 -11.33 13.63
C ASP A 155 16.41 -9.85 14.04
N PHE A 156 16.63 -8.90 13.12
CA PHE A 156 16.39 -7.49 13.34
C PHE A 156 14.90 -7.15 13.20
N PRO A 157 14.27 -6.51 14.20
CA PRO A 157 12.85 -6.22 14.19
C PRO A 157 12.55 -4.92 13.42
N VAL A 158 12.76 -4.91 12.10
CA VAL A 158 12.68 -3.68 11.27
C VAL A 158 11.34 -2.95 11.40
N GLY A 159 10.24 -3.70 11.43
CA GLY A 159 8.90 -3.13 11.57
C GLY A 159 8.77 -2.32 12.86
N HIS A 160 9.12 -2.96 13.99
CA HIS A 160 9.07 -2.34 15.31
C HIS A 160 10.01 -1.13 15.44
N GLU A 161 11.27 -1.28 15.02
CA GLU A 161 12.26 -0.21 15.09
C GLU A 161 11.87 1.00 14.24
N LEU A 162 11.29 0.76 13.06
CA LEU A 162 10.85 1.84 12.20
C LEU A 162 9.60 2.50 12.78
N GLU A 163 8.63 1.73 13.26
CA GLU A 163 7.41 2.23 13.92
C GLU A 163 7.76 3.11 15.12
N GLN A 164 8.74 2.71 15.94
CA GLN A 164 9.24 3.53 17.04
C GLN A 164 9.84 4.86 16.57
N ARG A 165 10.42 4.92 15.38
CA ARG A 165 11.02 6.16 14.83
C ARG A 165 9.97 7.07 14.20
N VAL A 166 9.07 6.52 13.39
CA VAL A 166 8.12 7.30 12.59
C VAL A 166 6.78 7.54 13.29
N LYS A 167 6.51 6.82 14.39
CA LYS A 167 5.30 6.96 15.22
C LYS A 167 3.99 6.74 14.48
N VAL A 168 4.01 5.91 13.44
CA VAL A 168 2.84 5.43 12.70
C VAL A 168 3.00 3.93 12.43
N PRO A 169 1.90 3.18 12.21
CA PRO A 169 1.98 1.74 11.95
C PRO A 169 2.92 1.43 10.78
N VAL A 170 3.76 0.41 10.95
CA VAL A 170 4.68 -0.07 9.92
C VAL A 170 4.33 -1.51 9.54
N LEU A 171 4.14 -1.74 8.25
CA LEU A 171 4.02 -3.07 7.67
C LEU A 171 5.28 -3.40 6.90
N VAL A 172 5.77 -4.61 7.06
CA VAL A 172 6.97 -5.10 6.38
C VAL A 172 6.57 -6.20 5.43
N GLU A 173 7.07 -6.13 4.20
CA GLU A 173 6.79 -7.13 3.18
C GLU A 173 8.06 -7.45 2.37
N ASN A 174 8.14 -8.67 1.85
CA ASN A 174 9.21 -9.03 0.94
C ASN A 174 9.12 -8.21 -0.35
N ASP A 175 10.27 -7.79 -0.89
CA ASP A 175 10.41 -7.03 -2.14
C ASP A 175 9.64 -7.63 -3.33
N ALA A 176 9.76 -8.93 -3.60
CA ALA A 176 9.05 -9.58 -4.69
C ALA A 176 7.54 -9.63 -4.47
N THR A 177 7.10 -9.84 -3.22
CA THR A 177 5.68 -9.79 -2.84
C THR A 177 5.12 -8.37 -2.98
N ALA A 178 5.85 -7.36 -2.50
CA ALA A 178 5.47 -5.96 -2.59
C ALA A 178 5.39 -5.51 -4.06
N ALA A 179 6.33 -5.94 -4.91
CA ALA A 179 6.29 -5.69 -6.34
C ALA A 179 5.06 -6.33 -7.00
N ALA A 180 4.74 -7.58 -6.66
CA ALA A 180 3.52 -8.24 -7.16
C ALA A 180 2.23 -7.49 -6.77
N ILE A 181 2.15 -7.02 -5.52
CA ILE A 181 1.04 -6.18 -5.05
C ILE A 181 0.98 -4.88 -5.86
N GLY A 182 2.12 -4.22 -6.07
CA GLY A 182 2.23 -3.01 -6.88
C GLY A 182 1.72 -3.21 -8.30
N GLU A 183 2.14 -4.29 -8.97
CA GLU A 183 1.69 -4.65 -10.31
C GLU A 183 0.18 -4.90 -10.37
N ARG A 184 -0.40 -5.54 -9.34
CA ARG A 184 -1.85 -5.80 -9.27
C ARG A 184 -2.68 -4.53 -9.08
N LEU A 185 -2.14 -3.56 -8.35
CA LEU A 185 -2.83 -2.31 -8.03
C LEU A 185 -2.67 -1.27 -9.14
N HIS A 186 -1.47 -1.14 -9.69
CA HIS A 186 -1.08 -0.01 -10.54
C HIS A 186 -0.37 -0.39 -11.84
N GLY A 187 0.12 -1.62 -11.96
CA GLY A 187 0.94 -2.07 -13.09
C GLY A 187 0.20 -2.94 -14.10
N VAL A 188 0.96 -3.80 -14.78
CA VAL A 188 0.47 -4.60 -15.92
C VAL A 188 -0.47 -5.73 -15.48
N ALA A 189 -0.40 -6.14 -14.21
CA ALA A 189 -1.26 -7.17 -13.64
C ALA A 189 -2.65 -6.63 -13.23
N ARG A 190 -2.95 -5.36 -13.53
CA ARG A 190 -4.28 -4.79 -13.30
C ARG A 190 -5.34 -5.57 -14.11
N GLY A 191 -6.32 -6.11 -13.40
CA GLY A 191 -7.42 -6.89 -14.00
C GLY A 191 -7.18 -8.39 -14.05
N PHE A 192 -5.98 -8.87 -13.71
CA PHE A 192 -5.72 -10.29 -13.55
C PHE A 192 -6.07 -10.73 -12.13
N ALA A 193 -6.89 -11.78 -12.01
CA ALA A 193 -7.19 -12.40 -10.73
C ALA A 193 -6.05 -13.32 -10.25
N SER A 194 -5.40 -14.02 -11.18
CA SER A 194 -4.33 -14.96 -10.89
C SER A 194 -3.11 -14.68 -11.75
N PHE A 195 -1.94 -14.51 -11.14
CA PHE A 195 -0.67 -14.28 -11.83
C PHE A 195 0.51 -14.59 -10.91
N VAL A 196 1.69 -14.77 -11.50
CA VAL A 196 2.96 -14.88 -10.78
C VAL A 196 3.88 -13.76 -11.25
N TYR A 197 4.40 -12.99 -10.30
CA TYR A 197 5.48 -12.03 -10.52
C TYR A 197 6.80 -12.72 -10.19
N LEU A 198 7.76 -12.71 -11.11
CA LEU A 198 9.10 -13.23 -10.89
C LEU A 198 10.08 -12.07 -10.80
N PHE A 199 10.73 -11.93 -9.65
CA PHE A 199 11.77 -10.95 -9.41
C PHE A 199 13.14 -11.59 -9.58
N LEU A 200 13.88 -11.15 -10.59
CA LEU A 200 15.24 -11.61 -10.86
C LEU A 200 16.22 -10.57 -10.31
N ALA A 201 16.75 -10.81 -9.10
CA ALA A 201 17.74 -9.94 -8.51
C ALA A 201 19.11 -10.16 -9.18
N GLY A 202 19.81 -9.06 -9.51
CA GLY A 202 21.20 -9.11 -9.95
C GLY A 202 22.06 -9.84 -8.93
N GLY A 203 22.72 -10.93 -9.34
CA GLY A 203 23.47 -11.82 -8.43
C GLY A 203 22.83 -13.20 -8.20
N GLY A 204 21.75 -13.55 -8.91
CA GLY A 204 21.22 -14.93 -8.96
C GLY A 204 20.11 -15.24 -7.95
N GLY A 205 19.62 -14.25 -7.21
CA GLY A 205 18.44 -14.40 -6.35
C GLY A 205 17.16 -14.35 -7.17
N ILE A 206 16.26 -15.33 -6.95
CA ILE A 206 14.92 -15.34 -7.54
C ILE A 206 13.90 -15.17 -6.42
N GLY A 207 13.12 -14.10 -6.47
CA GLY A 207 11.93 -13.89 -5.65
C GLY A 207 10.66 -14.10 -6.47
N ALA A 208 9.55 -14.43 -5.82
CA ALA A 208 8.26 -14.50 -6.50
C ALA A 208 7.12 -14.05 -5.59
N GLY A 209 6.17 -13.33 -6.18
CA GLY A 209 4.87 -13.05 -5.56
C GLY A 209 3.77 -13.68 -6.40
N MET A 210 2.82 -14.35 -5.77
CA MET A 210 1.75 -15.07 -6.47
C MET A 210 0.38 -14.59 -6.00
N PHE A 211 -0.48 -14.29 -6.97
CA PHE A 211 -1.90 -14.08 -6.73
C PHE A 211 -2.69 -15.26 -7.30
N LEU A 212 -3.67 -15.73 -6.53
CA LEU A 212 -4.65 -16.73 -6.93
C LEU A 212 -6.04 -16.22 -6.57
N ASP A 213 -6.94 -16.16 -7.54
CA ASP A 213 -8.33 -15.74 -7.40
C ASP A 213 -8.51 -14.36 -6.72
N GLY A 214 -7.59 -13.44 -7.02
CA GLY A 214 -7.58 -12.08 -6.50
C GLY A 214 -6.90 -11.93 -5.14
N HIS A 215 -6.44 -13.04 -4.55
CA HIS A 215 -5.78 -13.06 -3.25
C HIS A 215 -4.30 -13.31 -3.37
N LEU A 216 -3.51 -12.55 -2.61
CA LEU A 216 -2.08 -12.82 -2.47
C LEU A 216 -1.89 -14.16 -1.75
N TYR A 217 -1.21 -15.09 -2.41
CA TYR A 217 -0.85 -16.38 -1.84
C TYR A 217 0.46 -16.25 -1.07
N LYS A 218 0.36 -16.19 0.26
CA LYS A 218 1.50 -16.37 1.16
C LYS A 218 1.70 -17.87 1.39
N GLY A 219 2.90 -18.39 1.15
CA GLY A 219 3.19 -19.82 1.26
C GLY A 219 2.85 -20.41 2.63
N SER A 220 2.84 -21.74 2.75
CA SER A 220 2.33 -22.47 3.93
C SER A 220 3.18 -22.36 5.22
N ARG A 221 4.25 -21.55 5.22
CA ARG A 221 5.06 -21.24 6.40
C ARG A 221 5.54 -19.79 6.30
N ASN A 222 4.85 -18.91 7.04
CA ASN A 222 5.36 -17.62 7.50
C ASN A 222 6.01 -17.82 8.86
#